data_AF-A0A067BVB9-F1
#
_entry.id   AF-A0A067BVB9-F1
#
_cell.length_a   1.000
_cell.length_b   1.000
_cell.length_c   1.000
_cell.angle_alpha   90.00
_cell.angle_beta   90.00
_cell.angle_gamma   90.00
#
_symmetry.space_group_name_H-M   'P 1'
#
loop_
_entity.id
_entity.type
_entity.pdbx_description
1 polymer ?
#
loop_
_entity_poly.entity_id
_entity_poly.type
_entity_poly.pdbx_seq_one_letter_code
_entity_poly.pdbx_strand_id
1 'polypeptide(L)'
;MTAAGLQRAAGGLALLATGAAIGVLSERTQKQLSQPASTSDEVVTILGAIGNTPLLEIPSLSKLTGCRILAKAEFLNPSGSVKDRAAKYLIESAEKSGDLPPGGTVVEATGGNTGLGLALVAAAKGYKAVFTMPAVTSTEKIALMQAFGATTHVQPGVPLSDPNHFYHLAKRIIADNPTTHFGPDQFENMANFQAHYETTGPEVWRQTAGRLDGFVAASGTGGTIGGISKFLKEKNPAIEVWVVDPEGGATAGYINSKRTNSTVQPNGWEMLPKTSGDTIAEGIGLPRATPTSSKVSWTTVSS
;
A
#
# COMPACT_ATOMS: atom_id res chain seq x y z
N MET A 1 -47.69 37.79 -39.41
CA MET A 1 -47.09 38.73 -38.44
C MET A 1 -46.36 37.91 -37.39
N THR A 2 -45.15 38.36 -37.09
CA THR A 2 -44.04 37.85 -36.25
C THR A 2 -44.32 37.07 -34.96
N ALA A 3 -43.48 36.04 -34.72
CA ALA A 3 -42.82 35.72 -33.43
C ALA A 3 -41.64 34.75 -33.72
N ALA A 4 -40.44 35.21 -34.04
CA ALA A 4 -39.35 35.58 -33.13
C ALA A 4 -38.90 34.43 -32.21
N GLY A 5 -37.92 33.65 -32.69
CA GLY A 5 -37.19 32.65 -31.91
C GLY A 5 -36.09 33.29 -31.07
N LEU A 6 -35.96 32.82 -29.82
CA LEU A 6 -34.81 33.12 -28.95
C LEU A 6 -33.57 32.36 -29.46
N GLN A 7 -32.60 33.07 -30.04
CA GLN A 7 -31.23 32.60 -30.16
C GLN A 7 -30.46 32.94 -28.88
N ARG A 8 -29.83 31.91 -28.29
CA ARG A 8 -28.88 32.04 -27.18
C ARG A 8 -27.68 32.86 -27.63
N ALA A 9 -27.39 33.96 -26.93
CA ALA A 9 -26.14 34.69 -27.07
C ALA A 9 -24.99 33.81 -26.54
N ALA A 10 -24.23 33.22 -27.45
CA ALA A 10 -22.91 32.70 -27.15
C ALA A 10 -21.96 33.90 -26.96
N GLY A 11 -21.65 34.23 -25.71
CA GLY A 11 -20.59 35.17 -25.39
C GLY A 11 -19.23 34.57 -25.77
N GLY A 12 -18.78 34.83 -27.00
CA GLY A 12 -17.43 34.50 -27.44
C GLY A 12 -16.43 35.46 -26.80
N LEU A 13 -15.59 34.94 -25.91
CA LEU A 13 -14.41 35.63 -25.41
C LEU A 13 -13.29 35.50 -26.47
N ALA A 14 -13.06 36.54 -27.25
CA ALA A 14 -11.93 36.62 -28.16
C ALA A 14 -10.66 37.00 -27.37
N LEU A 15 -9.80 36.03 -27.05
CA LEU A 15 -8.44 36.31 -26.58
C LEU A 15 -7.55 36.57 -27.80
N LEU A 16 -7.22 37.83 -28.05
CA LEU A 16 -6.08 38.21 -28.89
C LEU A 16 -4.80 37.98 -28.07
N ALA A 17 -4.21 36.79 -28.20
CA ALA A 17 -2.87 36.53 -27.69
C ALA A 17 -1.86 37.27 -28.58
N THR A 18 -1.44 38.46 -28.16
CA THR A 18 -0.28 39.13 -28.74
C THR A 18 0.96 38.25 -28.54
N GLY A 19 1.88 38.24 -29.52
CA GLY A 19 2.96 37.25 -29.64
C GLY A 19 3.83 37.02 -28.40
N ALA A 20 3.86 37.96 -27.45
CA ALA A 20 4.52 37.79 -26.16
C ALA A 20 3.87 36.71 -25.27
N ALA A 21 2.54 36.58 -25.27
CA ALA A 21 1.84 35.56 -24.49
C ALA A 21 2.06 34.15 -25.06
N ILE A 22 2.12 34.03 -26.38
CA ILE A 22 2.47 32.79 -27.09
C ILE A 22 3.94 32.43 -26.83
N GLY A 23 4.85 33.42 -26.83
CA GLY A 23 6.26 33.21 -26.49
C GLY A 23 6.44 32.66 -25.07
N VAL A 24 5.78 33.23 -24.07
CA VAL A 24 5.89 32.78 -22.67
C VAL A 24 5.23 31.41 -22.46
N LEU A 25 4.08 31.14 -23.10
CA LEU A 25 3.44 29.83 -23.06
C LEU A 25 4.27 28.77 -23.79
N SER A 26 4.84 29.12 -24.96
CA SER A 26 5.75 28.27 -25.73
C SER A 26 7.01 27.97 -24.94
N GLU A 27 7.68 28.97 -24.36
CA GLU A 27 8.87 28.77 -23.54
C GLU A 27 8.60 27.95 -22.28
N ARG A 28 7.44 28.14 -21.62
CA ARG A 28 7.05 27.33 -20.46
C ARG A 28 6.73 25.89 -20.85
N THR A 29 6.02 25.70 -21.96
CA THR A 29 5.68 24.37 -22.49
C THR A 29 6.93 23.67 -22.99
N GLN A 30 7.84 24.41 -23.63
CA GLN A 30 9.13 23.92 -24.10
C GLN A 30 10.07 23.60 -22.93
N LYS A 31 10.10 24.40 -21.86
CA LYS A 31 10.81 24.06 -20.60
C LYS A 31 10.22 22.83 -19.89
N GLN A 32 8.91 22.64 -19.94
CA GLN A 32 8.24 21.46 -19.37
C GLN A 32 8.47 20.21 -20.22
N LEU A 33 8.50 20.33 -21.55
CA LEU A 33 8.78 19.24 -22.48
C LEU A 33 10.28 18.93 -22.59
N SER A 34 11.15 19.90 -22.34
CA SER A 34 12.62 19.76 -22.36
C SER A 34 13.21 19.38 -21.02
N GLN A 35 12.40 19.24 -19.96
CA GLN A 35 12.85 18.58 -18.75
C GLN A 35 12.83 17.08 -19.03
N PRO A 36 13.99 16.41 -19.14
CA PRO A 36 14.00 14.97 -19.18
C PRO A 36 13.25 14.48 -17.94
N ALA A 37 12.39 13.47 -18.11
CA ALA A 37 11.93 12.68 -16.97
C ALA A 37 13.19 12.31 -16.19
N SER A 38 13.28 12.65 -14.90
CA SER A 38 14.47 12.38 -14.12
C SER A 38 14.60 10.87 -13.91
N THR A 39 15.09 10.17 -14.92
CA THR A 39 15.76 8.89 -14.73
C THR A 39 17.05 9.27 -14.02
N SER A 40 17.11 9.01 -12.72
CA SER A 40 18.37 9.13 -12.00
C SER A 40 19.37 8.20 -12.67
N ASP A 41 20.46 8.74 -13.23
CA ASP A 41 21.61 7.96 -13.74
C ASP A 41 22.38 7.25 -12.60
N GLU A 42 21.76 7.12 -11.43
CA GLU A 42 22.31 6.56 -10.22
C GLU A 42 22.19 5.03 -10.25
N VAL A 43 23.31 4.34 -10.17
CA VAL A 43 23.35 2.90 -9.98
C VAL A 43 22.98 2.60 -8.52
N VAL A 44 21.80 2.03 -8.30
CA VAL A 44 21.29 1.69 -6.96
C VAL A 44 21.35 0.18 -6.70
N THR A 45 21.42 -0.18 -5.42
CA THR A 45 21.25 -1.58 -4.99
C THR A 45 19.80 -2.02 -5.11
N ILE A 46 19.52 -3.32 -5.02
CA ILE A 46 18.15 -3.84 -5.03
C ILE A 46 17.28 -3.25 -3.90
N LEU A 47 17.87 -2.99 -2.73
CA LEU A 47 17.19 -2.33 -1.60
C LEU A 47 17.02 -0.82 -1.80
N GLY A 48 17.91 -0.21 -2.58
CA GLY A 48 17.82 1.19 -3.02
C GLY A 48 16.74 1.39 -4.08
N ALA A 49 16.43 0.36 -4.86
CA ALA A 49 15.34 0.36 -5.84
C ALA A 49 13.94 0.19 -5.21
N ILE A 50 13.85 -0.12 -3.91
CA ILE A 50 12.56 -0.14 -3.19
C ILE A 50 12.12 1.30 -2.93
N GLY A 51 10.97 1.66 -3.50
CA GLY A 51 10.37 2.99 -3.39
C GLY A 51 10.64 3.89 -4.59
N ASN A 52 10.38 5.19 -4.42
CA ASN A 52 10.42 6.19 -5.50
C ASN A 52 9.64 5.76 -6.77
N THR A 53 8.58 4.98 -6.59
CA THR A 53 7.78 4.44 -7.69
C THR A 53 7.08 5.56 -8.46
N PRO A 54 6.82 5.42 -9.76
CA PRO A 54 6.22 6.50 -10.53
C PRO A 54 4.75 6.71 -10.15
N LEU A 55 4.32 7.96 -10.31
CA LEU A 55 2.92 8.36 -10.22
C LEU A 55 2.40 8.58 -11.64
N LEU A 56 1.56 7.67 -12.10
CA LEU A 56 1.10 7.59 -13.48
C LEU A 56 -0.26 8.26 -13.63
N GLU A 57 -0.40 9.16 -14.58
CA GLU A 57 -1.72 9.65 -14.95
C GLU A 57 -2.48 8.59 -15.75
N ILE A 58 -3.78 8.43 -15.48
CA ILE A 58 -4.67 7.56 -16.25
C ILE A 58 -5.57 8.46 -17.11
N PRO A 59 -5.22 8.74 -18.38
CA PRO A 59 -5.92 9.76 -19.17
C PRO A 59 -7.38 9.39 -19.46
N SER A 60 -7.66 8.09 -19.65
CA SER A 60 -9.01 7.59 -19.91
C SER A 60 -9.95 7.85 -18.72
N LEU A 61 -9.53 7.55 -17.49
CA LEU A 61 -10.30 7.84 -16.28
C LEU A 61 -10.38 9.34 -16.00
N SER A 62 -9.30 10.07 -16.29
CA SER A 62 -9.29 11.52 -16.10
C SER A 62 -10.30 12.21 -17.00
N LYS A 63 -10.37 11.80 -18.27
CA LYS A 63 -11.38 12.27 -19.22
C LYS A 63 -12.81 11.87 -18.81
N LEU A 64 -12.98 10.65 -18.31
CA LEU A 64 -14.31 10.14 -17.93
C LEU A 64 -14.89 10.87 -16.71
N THR A 65 -14.05 11.20 -15.73
CA THR A 65 -14.48 11.82 -14.47
C THR A 65 -14.44 13.34 -14.49
N GLY A 66 -13.66 13.94 -15.41
CA GLY A 66 -13.33 15.36 -15.37
C GLY A 66 -12.30 15.73 -14.30
N CYS A 67 -11.87 14.78 -13.47
CA CYS A 67 -10.84 14.93 -12.45
C CYS A 67 -9.50 14.40 -12.95
N ARG A 68 -8.38 14.89 -12.43
CA ARG A 68 -7.07 14.31 -12.75
C ARG A 68 -6.85 13.04 -11.92
N ILE A 69 -6.87 11.87 -12.56
CA ILE A 69 -6.72 10.58 -11.91
C ILE A 69 -5.29 10.07 -12.04
N LEU A 70 -4.64 9.83 -10.89
CA LEU A 70 -3.26 9.38 -10.79
C LEU A 70 -3.18 8.03 -10.06
N ALA A 71 -2.27 7.16 -10.49
CA ALA A 71 -2.03 5.84 -9.91
C ALA A 71 -0.56 5.70 -9.48
N LYS A 72 -0.34 5.38 -8.20
CA LYS A 72 0.99 5.13 -7.64
C LYS A 72 1.41 3.69 -7.97
N ALA A 73 2.38 3.53 -8.86
CA ALA A 73 2.74 2.26 -9.48
C ALA A 73 3.64 1.37 -8.59
N GLU A 74 3.11 0.94 -7.44
CA GLU A 74 3.85 0.11 -6.48
C GLU A 74 4.19 -1.31 -6.98
N PHE A 75 3.63 -1.73 -8.12
CA PHE A 75 4.03 -2.96 -8.80
C PHE A 75 5.42 -2.88 -9.45
N LEU A 76 6.03 -1.69 -9.49
CA LEU A 76 7.39 -1.47 -9.99
C LEU A 76 8.46 -1.55 -8.89
N ASN A 77 8.09 -1.86 -7.66
CA ASN A 77 9.09 -2.27 -6.66
C ASN A 77 9.71 -3.63 -7.07
N PRO A 78 10.93 -3.96 -6.62
CA PRO A 78 11.70 -5.13 -7.07
C PRO A 78 11.00 -6.49 -7.02
N SER A 79 10.20 -6.80 -6.00
CA SER A 79 9.44 -8.05 -5.92
C SER A 79 8.08 -7.98 -6.63
N GLY A 80 7.73 -6.81 -7.17
CA GLY A 80 6.49 -6.57 -7.91
C GLY A 80 5.35 -6.01 -7.06
N SER A 81 5.60 -5.49 -5.86
CA SER A 81 4.50 -4.99 -5.02
C SER A 81 4.88 -3.94 -3.97
N VAL A 82 3.85 -3.29 -3.42
CA VAL A 82 3.94 -2.34 -2.29
C VAL A 82 4.56 -2.95 -1.02
N LYS A 83 4.57 -4.28 -0.88
CA LYS A 83 5.03 -4.96 0.34
C LYS A 83 6.54 -4.91 0.52
N ASP A 84 7.30 -4.57 -0.52
CA ASP A 84 8.75 -4.38 -0.41
C ASP A 84 9.12 -3.28 0.57
N ARG A 85 8.32 -2.21 0.60
CA ARG A 85 8.49 -1.11 1.56
C ARG A 85 8.31 -1.58 3.00
N ALA A 86 7.22 -2.32 3.25
CA ALA A 86 6.94 -2.85 4.57
C ALA A 86 8.02 -3.87 4.99
N ALA A 87 8.39 -4.80 4.11
CA ALA A 87 9.43 -5.80 4.36
C ALA A 87 10.77 -5.15 4.74
N LYS A 88 11.20 -4.12 3.99
CA LYS A 88 12.41 -3.36 4.29
C LYS A 88 12.37 -2.77 5.69
N TYR A 89 11.30 -2.05 6.02
CA TYR A 89 11.15 -1.41 7.33
C TYR A 89 11.03 -2.41 8.48
N LEU A 90 10.33 -3.53 8.29
CA LEU A 90 10.20 -4.59 9.29
C LEU A 90 11.57 -5.18 9.65
N ILE A 91 12.40 -5.48 8.64
CA ILE A 91 13.74 -6.03 8.83
C ILE A 91 14.67 -4.97 9.42
N GLU A 92 14.69 -3.74 8.89
CA GLU A 92 15.56 -2.66 9.40
C GLU A 92 15.19 -2.27 10.85
N SER A 93 13.91 -2.32 11.21
CA SER A 93 13.48 -2.12 12.60
C SER A 93 14.00 -3.22 13.52
N ALA A 94 13.97 -4.48 13.08
CA ALA A 94 14.45 -5.63 13.86
C ALA A 94 15.97 -5.65 14.00
N GLU A 95 16.69 -5.20 12.97
CA GLU A 95 18.14 -4.97 13.03
C GLU A 95 18.48 -3.92 14.09
N LYS A 96 17.71 -2.82 14.12
CA LYS A 96 17.92 -1.71 15.04
C LYS A 96 17.59 -2.07 16.49
N SER A 97 16.57 -2.87 16.74
CA SER A 97 16.22 -3.35 18.08
C SER A 97 17.12 -4.49 18.57
N GLY A 98 17.76 -5.21 17.64
CA GLY A 98 18.54 -6.40 17.93
C GLY A 98 17.71 -7.70 17.94
N ASP A 99 16.43 -7.63 17.59
CA ASP A 99 15.54 -8.81 17.52
C ASP A 99 15.93 -9.75 16.37
N LEU A 100 16.58 -9.23 15.33
CA LEU A 100 17.15 -10.01 14.24
C LEU A 100 18.69 -9.89 14.27
N PRO A 101 19.40 -10.90 14.80
CA PRO A 101 20.87 -10.88 14.80
C PRO A 101 21.42 -11.10 13.38
N PRO A 102 22.68 -10.69 13.10
CA PRO A 102 23.33 -10.94 11.82
C PRO A 102 23.29 -12.42 11.41
N GLY A 103 22.83 -12.71 10.18
CA GLY A 103 22.67 -14.07 9.68
C GLY A 103 21.49 -14.86 10.28
N GLY A 104 20.64 -14.20 11.08
CA GLY A 104 19.40 -14.76 11.63
C GLY A 104 18.36 -15.13 10.57
N THR A 105 17.21 -15.60 11.03
CA THR A 105 16.13 -16.12 10.20
C THR A 105 14.86 -15.28 10.35
N VAL A 106 14.32 -14.80 9.24
CA VAL A 106 13.00 -14.18 9.17
C VAL A 106 11.95 -15.28 8.98
N VAL A 107 10.95 -15.34 9.87
CA VAL A 107 9.88 -16.35 9.83
C VAL A 107 8.52 -15.67 9.76
N GLU A 108 7.75 -15.92 8.71
CA GLU A 108 6.42 -15.29 8.55
C GLU A 108 5.39 -16.29 8.03
N ALA A 109 4.19 -16.23 8.60
CA ALA A 109 3.04 -16.97 8.11
C ALA A 109 2.37 -16.22 6.94
N THR A 110 2.85 -16.41 5.72
CA THR A 110 2.35 -15.71 4.54
C THR A 110 2.58 -16.51 3.26
N GLY A 111 1.57 -16.54 2.39
CA GLY A 111 1.68 -16.98 1.00
C GLY A 111 1.63 -15.82 0.00
N GLY A 112 1.69 -14.58 0.48
CA GLY A 112 1.39 -13.38 -0.30
C GLY A 112 2.61 -12.52 -0.59
N ASN A 113 2.32 -11.31 -1.07
CA ASN A 113 3.34 -10.33 -1.47
C ASN A 113 4.31 -9.96 -0.33
N THR A 114 3.89 -10.07 0.93
CA THR A 114 4.78 -9.84 2.06
C THR A 114 5.89 -10.88 2.13
N GLY A 115 5.60 -12.15 1.82
CA GLY A 115 6.64 -13.19 1.74
C GLY A 115 7.66 -12.89 0.63
N LEU A 116 7.20 -12.43 -0.53
CA LEU A 116 8.10 -12.04 -1.63
C LEU A 116 9.02 -10.89 -1.24
N GLY A 117 8.47 -9.82 -0.67
CA GLY A 117 9.27 -8.69 -0.19
C GLY A 117 10.25 -9.08 0.92
N LEU A 118 9.81 -9.89 1.90
CA LEU A 118 10.67 -10.37 2.98
C LEU A 118 11.80 -11.27 2.45
N ALA A 119 11.53 -12.16 1.50
CA ALA A 119 12.58 -13.00 0.91
C ALA A 119 13.61 -12.17 0.15
N LEU A 120 13.17 -11.23 -0.67
CA LEU A 120 14.06 -10.35 -1.41
C LEU A 120 14.95 -9.53 -0.47
N VAL A 121 14.37 -8.93 0.58
CA VAL A 121 15.13 -8.13 1.54
C VAL A 121 16.05 -9.00 2.40
N ALA A 122 15.59 -10.17 2.85
CA ALA A 122 16.39 -11.12 3.60
C ALA A 122 17.61 -11.57 2.79
N ALA A 123 17.42 -11.97 1.53
CA ALA A 123 18.50 -12.37 0.65
C ALA A 123 19.52 -11.24 0.43
N ALA A 124 19.05 -10.02 0.18
CA ALA A 124 19.91 -8.86 -0.03
C ALA A 124 20.73 -8.46 1.21
N LYS A 125 20.24 -8.78 2.42
CA LYS A 125 20.89 -8.48 3.70
C LYS A 125 21.63 -9.67 4.32
N GLY A 126 21.58 -10.84 3.70
CA GLY A 126 22.25 -12.05 4.19
C GLY A 126 21.51 -12.80 5.30
N TYR A 127 20.20 -12.62 5.43
CA TYR A 127 19.34 -13.39 6.34
C TYR A 127 18.76 -14.63 5.65
N LYS A 128 18.39 -15.62 6.47
CA LYS A 128 17.56 -16.74 6.04
C LYS A 128 16.09 -16.32 6.07
N ALA A 129 15.27 -16.91 5.21
CA ALA A 129 13.83 -16.70 5.22
C ALA A 129 13.09 -18.04 5.26
N VAL A 130 12.10 -18.16 6.14
CA VAL A 130 11.25 -19.33 6.30
C VAL A 130 9.79 -18.89 6.31
N PHE A 131 8.98 -19.40 5.38
CA PHE A 131 7.58 -19.03 5.29
C PHE A 131 6.67 -20.23 5.42
N THR A 132 5.58 -20.05 6.16
CA THR A 132 4.52 -21.04 6.28
C THR A 132 3.27 -20.52 5.58
N MET A 133 2.59 -21.36 4.81
CA MET A 133 1.45 -20.93 3.99
C MET A 133 0.46 -22.08 3.74
N PRO A 134 -0.81 -21.78 3.44
CA PRO A 134 -1.78 -22.80 3.09
C PRO A 134 -1.55 -23.34 1.66
N ALA A 135 -2.04 -24.54 1.37
CA ALA A 135 -1.93 -25.20 0.06
C ALA A 135 -2.64 -24.47 -1.08
N VAL A 136 -3.51 -23.49 -0.77
CA VAL A 136 -4.18 -22.64 -1.76
C VAL A 136 -3.26 -21.54 -2.31
N THR A 137 -2.07 -21.35 -1.74
CA THR A 137 -1.10 -20.38 -2.24
C THR A 137 -0.63 -20.74 -3.64
N SER A 138 -0.53 -19.74 -4.53
CA SER A 138 -0.17 -19.99 -5.93
C SER A 138 1.25 -20.52 -6.06
N THR A 139 1.45 -21.43 -7.02
CA THR A 139 2.73 -22.06 -7.29
C THR A 139 3.77 -21.06 -7.77
N GLU A 140 3.37 -20.02 -8.49
CA GLU A 140 4.26 -18.95 -8.96
C GLU A 140 4.84 -18.14 -7.79
N LYS A 141 4.03 -17.84 -6.77
CA LYS A 141 4.49 -17.13 -5.58
C LYS A 141 5.46 -17.99 -4.78
N ILE A 142 5.16 -19.28 -4.60
CA ILE A 142 6.05 -20.22 -3.90
C ILE A 142 7.39 -20.32 -4.64
N ALA A 143 7.36 -20.53 -5.95
CA ALA A 143 8.56 -20.63 -6.78
C ALA A 143 9.41 -19.37 -6.72
N LEU A 144 8.79 -18.18 -6.75
CA LEU A 144 9.51 -16.92 -6.67
C LEU A 144 10.12 -16.68 -5.27
N MET A 145 9.42 -17.02 -4.18
CA MET A 145 10.00 -17.00 -2.83
C MET A 145 11.22 -17.92 -2.72
N GLN A 146 11.12 -19.14 -3.27
CA GLN A 146 12.22 -20.10 -3.29
C GLN A 146 13.39 -19.63 -4.16
N ALA A 147 13.12 -18.97 -5.29
CA ALA A 147 14.15 -18.38 -6.14
C ALA A 147 14.94 -17.26 -5.43
N PHE A 148 14.30 -16.54 -4.51
CA PHE A 148 14.96 -15.61 -3.60
C PHE A 148 15.66 -16.30 -2.41
N GLY A 149 15.65 -17.62 -2.33
CA GLY A 149 16.35 -18.40 -1.29
C GLY A 149 15.53 -18.69 -0.04
N ALA A 150 14.21 -18.43 -0.04
CA ALA A 150 13.36 -18.75 1.10
C ALA A 150 13.02 -20.25 1.16
N THR A 151 12.97 -20.78 2.38
CA THR A 151 12.37 -22.10 2.64
C THR A 151 10.87 -21.93 2.83
N THR A 152 10.06 -22.74 2.14
CA THR A 152 8.59 -22.65 2.20
C THR A 152 7.98 -23.93 2.75
N HIS A 153 7.12 -23.81 3.76
CA HIS A 153 6.33 -24.89 4.33
C HIS A 153 4.86 -24.73 3.94
N VAL A 154 4.40 -25.56 3.00
CA VAL A 154 3.01 -25.59 2.56
C VAL A 154 2.22 -26.53 3.46
N GLN A 155 1.12 -26.04 4.03
CA GLN A 155 0.24 -26.77 4.93
C GLN A 155 -1.16 -26.95 4.34
N PRO A 156 -1.87 -28.05 4.65
CA PRO A 156 -3.30 -28.12 4.37
C PRO A 156 -4.07 -26.92 4.94
N GLY A 157 -5.10 -26.47 4.24
CA GLY A 157 -5.98 -25.43 4.75
C GLY A 157 -6.82 -25.97 5.90
N VAL A 158 -6.59 -25.49 7.11
CA VAL A 158 -7.35 -25.82 8.33
C VAL A 158 -7.84 -24.54 9.01
N PRO A 159 -8.83 -24.59 9.92
CA PRO A 159 -9.25 -23.42 10.70
C PRO A 159 -8.14 -22.91 11.63
N LEU A 160 -8.16 -21.62 11.99
CA LEU A 160 -7.18 -21.02 12.90
C LEU A 160 -7.13 -21.69 14.30
N SER A 161 -8.22 -22.32 14.74
CA SER A 161 -8.26 -23.08 15.99
C SER A 161 -7.45 -24.39 15.95
N ASP A 162 -7.14 -24.91 14.76
CA ASP A 162 -6.36 -26.13 14.59
C ASP A 162 -4.86 -25.83 14.82
N PRO A 163 -4.15 -26.54 15.71
CA PRO A 163 -2.72 -26.37 15.93
C PRO A 163 -1.85 -26.52 14.67
N ASN A 164 -2.31 -27.23 13.65
CA ASN A 164 -1.61 -27.42 12.38
C ASN A 164 -1.78 -26.25 11.40
N HIS A 165 -2.57 -25.24 11.75
CA HIS A 165 -2.69 -24.03 10.95
C HIS A 165 -1.31 -23.40 10.70
N PHE A 166 -1.06 -22.97 9.47
CA PHE A 166 0.24 -22.44 9.03
C PHE A 166 0.77 -21.30 9.94
N TYR A 167 -0.13 -20.43 10.44
CA TYR A 167 0.17 -19.41 11.45
C TYR A 167 0.84 -19.97 12.71
N HIS A 168 0.33 -21.07 13.27
CA HIS A 168 0.90 -21.69 14.47
C HIS A 168 2.20 -22.41 14.17
N LEU A 169 2.38 -22.94 12.96
CA LEU A 169 3.68 -23.49 12.56
C LEU A 169 4.76 -22.41 12.57
N ALA A 170 4.50 -21.22 12.02
CA ALA A 170 5.47 -20.12 12.06
C ALA A 170 5.84 -19.76 13.51
N LYS A 171 4.85 -19.68 14.40
CA LYS A 171 5.08 -19.44 15.83
C LYS A 171 5.95 -20.51 16.49
N ARG A 172 5.74 -21.79 16.17
CA ARG A 172 6.58 -22.88 16.68
C ARG A 172 8.01 -22.77 16.18
N ILE A 173 8.22 -22.52 14.89
CA ILE A 173 9.57 -22.35 14.31
C ILE A 173 10.34 -21.22 15.01
N ILE A 174 9.66 -20.10 15.30
CA ILE A 174 10.24 -18.99 16.06
C ILE A 174 10.55 -19.41 17.50
N ALA A 175 9.58 -20.04 18.19
CA ALA A 175 9.70 -20.45 19.59
C ALA A 175 10.79 -21.50 19.82
N ASP A 176 11.07 -22.35 18.82
CA ASP A 176 12.14 -23.34 18.88
C ASP A 176 13.53 -22.68 18.76
N ASN A 177 13.62 -21.46 18.24
CA ASN A 177 14.88 -20.73 18.01
C ASN A 177 14.78 -19.23 18.34
N PRO A 178 14.34 -18.84 19.55
CA PRO A 178 13.87 -17.48 19.86
C PRO A 178 14.98 -16.42 19.84
N THR A 179 16.25 -16.82 19.89
CA THR A 179 17.40 -15.91 19.86
C THR A 179 17.89 -15.60 18.44
N THR A 180 17.46 -16.35 17.44
CA THR A 180 17.94 -16.22 16.05
C THR A 180 16.82 -16.09 15.03
N HIS A 181 15.57 -16.38 15.41
CA HIS A 181 14.42 -16.34 14.53
C HIS A 181 13.52 -15.17 14.92
N PHE A 182 13.25 -14.32 13.95
CA PHE A 182 12.44 -13.13 14.08
C PHE A 182 11.13 -13.28 13.31
N GLY A 183 10.01 -12.99 13.96
CA GLY A 183 8.69 -12.89 13.34
C GLY A 183 8.31 -11.43 13.06
N PRO A 184 8.27 -10.98 11.79
CA PRO A 184 7.95 -9.59 11.46
C PRO A 184 6.59 -9.11 11.97
N ASP A 185 5.59 -9.98 11.94
CA ASP A 185 4.19 -9.69 12.31
C ASP A 185 3.67 -8.40 11.66
N GLN A 186 3.52 -8.45 10.33
CA GLN A 186 3.14 -7.30 9.51
C GLN A 186 1.82 -6.60 9.93
N PHE A 187 0.99 -7.27 10.73
CA PHE A 187 -0.29 -6.74 11.20
C PHE A 187 -0.09 -5.88 12.45
N GLU A 188 0.70 -6.34 13.42
CA GLU A 188 0.92 -5.67 14.70
C GLU A 188 2.10 -4.70 14.67
N ASN A 189 3.07 -4.92 13.80
CA ASN A 189 4.30 -4.15 13.76
C ASN A 189 4.11 -2.78 13.08
N MET A 190 4.32 -1.71 13.85
CA MET A 190 4.19 -0.33 13.38
C MET A 190 5.21 0.07 12.31
N ALA A 191 6.28 -0.70 12.10
CA ALA A 191 7.23 -0.47 11.01
C ALA A 191 6.55 -0.53 9.63
N ASN A 192 5.50 -1.35 9.48
CA ASN A 192 4.68 -1.36 8.26
C ASN A 192 3.99 -0.01 8.02
N PHE A 193 3.39 0.59 9.06
CA PHE A 193 2.81 1.94 8.97
C PHE A 193 3.90 2.98 8.69
N GLN A 194 5.03 2.91 9.39
CA GLN A 194 6.14 3.86 9.27
C GLN A 194 6.71 3.88 7.85
N ALA A 195 6.85 2.72 7.20
CA ALA A 195 7.30 2.62 5.81
C ALA A 195 6.53 3.57 4.89
N HIS A 196 5.22 3.63 5.06
CA HIS A 196 4.34 4.43 4.23
C HIS A 196 4.24 5.89 4.67
N TYR A 197 4.32 6.15 5.96
CA TYR A 197 4.34 7.50 6.52
C TYR A 197 5.63 8.25 6.14
N GLU A 198 6.78 7.58 6.19
CA GLU A 198 8.10 8.17 5.96
C GLU A 198 8.53 8.16 4.50
N THR A 199 7.94 7.29 3.65
CA THR A 199 8.33 7.20 2.23
C THR A 199 7.16 7.46 1.27
N THR A 200 6.14 6.59 1.26
CA THR A 200 5.11 6.62 0.21
C THR A 200 4.28 7.90 0.25
N GLY A 201 3.87 8.38 1.45
CA GLY A 201 3.16 9.64 1.63
C GLY A 201 3.95 10.85 1.11
N PRO A 202 5.21 11.05 1.56
CA PRO A 202 6.11 12.09 1.04
C PRO A 202 6.31 12.02 -0.48
N GLU A 203 6.46 10.83 -1.04
CA GLU A 203 6.60 10.65 -2.49
C GLU A 203 5.36 11.15 -3.23
N VAL A 204 4.16 10.75 -2.81
CA VAL A 204 2.90 11.20 -3.42
C VAL A 204 2.75 12.72 -3.31
N TRP A 205 3.04 13.29 -2.14
CA TRP A 205 2.98 14.74 -1.93
C TRP A 205 3.95 15.50 -2.83
N ARG A 206 5.20 15.04 -2.93
CA ARG A 206 6.22 15.62 -3.82
C ARG A 206 5.82 15.50 -5.28
N GLN A 207 5.39 14.32 -5.72
CA GLN A 207 5.05 14.02 -7.12
C GLN A 207 3.82 14.81 -7.60
N THR A 208 2.93 15.19 -6.69
CA THR A 208 1.78 16.06 -6.98
C THR A 208 2.07 17.54 -6.80
N ALA A 209 3.27 17.91 -6.34
CA ALA A 209 3.63 19.26 -5.90
C ALA A 209 2.61 19.82 -4.88
N GLY A 210 2.13 18.97 -3.97
CA GLY A 210 1.13 19.30 -2.96
C GLY A 210 -0.30 19.50 -3.47
N ARG A 211 -0.56 19.25 -4.77
CA ARG A 211 -1.89 19.40 -5.38
C ARG A 211 -2.60 18.05 -5.41
N LEU A 212 -3.20 17.71 -4.28
CA LEU A 212 -3.97 16.50 -4.10
C LEU A 212 -5.26 16.85 -3.34
N ASP A 213 -6.41 16.49 -3.89
CA ASP A 213 -7.72 16.71 -3.25
C ASP A 213 -8.16 15.46 -2.47
N GLY A 214 -7.73 14.28 -2.88
CA GLY A 214 -8.04 13.05 -2.16
C GLY A 214 -7.16 11.85 -2.50
N PHE A 215 -7.21 10.85 -1.65
CA PHE A 215 -6.43 9.62 -1.73
C PHE A 215 -7.32 8.39 -1.52
N VAL A 216 -7.15 7.38 -2.37
CA VAL A 216 -7.92 6.14 -2.34
C VAL A 216 -6.96 4.97 -2.25
N ALA A 217 -7.20 4.03 -1.34
CA ALA A 217 -6.46 2.77 -1.30
C ALA A 217 -7.31 1.62 -0.76
N ALA A 218 -7.03 0.41 -1.25
CA ALA A 218 -7.57 -0.79 -0.62
C ALA A 218 -6.87 -1.07 0.72
N SER A 219 -7.59 -1.66 1.67
CA SER A 219 -7.02 -1.99 2.99
C SER A 219 -6.86 -3.49 3.19
N GLY A 220 -5.63 -3.89 3.52
CA GLY A 220 -5.33 -5.21 4.05
C GLY A 220 -4.86 -5.12 5.49
N THR A 221 -3.54 -5.08 5.70
CA THR A 221 -2.96 -4.85 7.04
C THR A 221 -3.35 -3.50 7.64
N GLY A 222 -3.59 -2.48 6.81
CA GLY A 222 -3.86 -1.10 7.21
C GLY A 222 -2.65 -0.17 7.10
N GLY A 223 -1.43 -0.72 6.98
CA GLY A 223 -0.18 0.07 6.97
C GLY A 223 -0.11 1.12 5.86
N THR A 224 -0.47 0.75 4.62
CA THR A 224 -0.41 1.66 3.46
C THR A 224 -1.34 2.86 3.61
N ILE A 225 -2.64 2.61 3.80
CA ILE A 225 -3.61 3.69 3.94
C ILE A 225 -3.40 4.48 5.24
N GLY A 226 -2.98 3.81 6.33
CA GLY A 226 -2.64 4.46 7.59
C GLY A 226 -1.49 5.44 7.46
N GLY A 227 -0.32 4.97 6.99
CA GLY A 227 0.88 5.80 6.90
C GLY A 227 0.69 6.98 5.93
N ILE A 228 0.17 6.70 4.73
CA ILE A 228 -0.03 7.74 3.72
C ILE A 228 -1.06 8.76 4.19
N SER A 229 -2.22 8.34 4.71
CA SER A 229 -3.26 9.27 5.15
C SER A 229 -2.79 10.17 6.31
N LYS A 230 -2.06 9.61 7.29
CA LYS A 230 -1.54 10.40 8.40
C LYS A 230 -0.61 11.50 7.89
N PHE A 231 0.32 11.15 7.01
CA PHE A 231 1.25 12.12 6.43
C PHE A 231 0.51 13.19 5.61
N LEU A 232 -0.40 12.78 4.72
CA LEU A 232 -1.14 13.72 3.87
C LEU A 232 -2.01 14.68 4.68
N LYS A 233 -2.71 14.19 5.72
CA LYS A 233 -3.55 15.03 6.60
C LYS A 233 -2.73 16.02 7.43
N GLU A 234 -1.48 15.69 7.79
CA GLU A 234 -0.58 16.65 8.43
C GLU A 234 -0.12 17.76 7.48
N LYS A 235 -0.04 17.49 6.17
CA LYS A 235 0.28 18.49 5.15
C LYS A 235 -0.92 19.35 4.76
N ASN A 236 -2.07 18.72 4.59
CA ASN A 236 -3.32 19.40 4.32
C ASN A 236 -4.49 18.59 4.89
N PRO A 237 -5.14 19.07 5.98
CA PRO A 237 -6.25 18.35 6.61
C PRO A 237 -7.49 18.24 5.73
N ALA A 238 -7.61 19.06 4.67
CA ALA A 238 -8.73 19.04 3.73
C ALA A 238 -8.68 17.86 2.74
N ILE A 239 -7.55 17.17 2.59
CA ILE A 239 -7.42 16.02 1.66
C ILE A 239 -8.35 14.90 2.10
N GLU A 240 -9.24 14.45 1.22
CA GLU A 240 -10.15 13.36 1.54
C GLU A 240 -9.45 12.00 1.42
N VAL A 241 -9.85 11.03 2.25
CA VAL A 241 -9.22 9.70 2.28
C VAL A 241 -10.31 8.63 2.31
N TRP A 242 -10.29 7.76 1.30
CA TRP A 242 -11.25 6.68 1.13
C TRP A 242 -10.59 5.30 1.11
N VAL A 243 -11.23 4.35 1.77
CA VAL A 243 -10.89 2.92 1.65
C VAL A 243 -11.71 2.29 0.55
N VAL A 244 -11.08 1.40 -0.23
CA VAL A 244 -11.78 0.42 -1.05
C VAL A 244 -11.73 -0.91 -0.34
N ASP A 245 -12.90 -1.49 -0.06
CA ASP A 245 -13.05 -2.78 0.58
C ASP A 245 -14.04 -3.61 -0.25
N PRO A 246 -13.90 -4.94 -0.31
CA PRO A 246 -14.83 -5.76 -1.06
C PRO A 246 -16.21 -5.67 -0.41
N GLU A 247 -17.26 -6.05 -1.15
CA GLU A 247 -18.60 -6.10 -0.61
C GLU A 247 -18.63 -6.99 0.65
N GLY A 248 -19.20 -6.47 1.73
CA GLY A 248 -19.19 -7.11 3.04
C GLY A 248 -17.86 -7.08 3.79
N GLY A 249 -16.86 -6.38 3.24
CA GLY A 249 -15.57 -6.11 3.85
C GLY A 249 -15.68 -5.34 5.17
N ALA A 250 -14.88 -5.78 6.14
CA ALA A 250 -15.03 -5.37 7.52
C ALA A 250 -14.41 -3.98 7.81
N THR A 251 -13.43 -3.54 7.01
CA THR A 251 -12.71 -2.28 7.23
C THR A 251 -13.61 -1.10 6.91
N ALA A 252 -14.26 -1.11 5.74
CA ALA A 252 -15.18 -0.03 5.35
C ALA A 252 -16.36 0.08 6.33
N GLY A 253 -16.97 -1.04 6.72
CA GLY A 253 -18.06 -1.07 7.70
C GLY A 253 -17.64 -0.54 9.08
N TYR A 254 -16.45 -0.90 9.55
CA TYR A 254 -15.90 -0.38 10.80
C TYR A 254 -15.67 1.14 10.76
N ILE A 255 -15.16 1.67 9.66
CA ILE A 255 -14.91 3.11 9.51
C ILE A 255 -16.24 3.88 9.46
N ASN A 256 -17.18 3.43 8.63
CA ASN A 256 -18.45 4.12 8.41
C ASN A 256 -19.36 4.06 9.65
N SER A 257 -19.21 3.04 10.49
CA SER A 257 -19.85 2.98 11.81
C SER A 257 -19.16 3.82 12.89
N LYS A 258 -18.20 4.70 12.53
CA LYS A 258 -17.40 5.46 13.50
C LYS A 258 -16.70 4.56 14.53
N ARG A 259 -16.31 3.36 14.11
CA ARG A 259 -15.57 2.36 14.91
C ARG A 259 -16.36 1.80 16.10
N THR A 260 -17.69 1.80 16.06
CA THR A 260 -18.51 1.35 17.20
C THR A 260 -18.94 -0.12 17.13
N ASN A 261 -18.71 -0.79 16.00
CA ASN A 261 -19.32 -2.11 15.74
C ASN A 261 -18.34 -3.28 15.86
N SER A 262 -17.15 -3.09 16.43
CA SER A 262 -16.16 -4.15 16.65
C SER A 262 -16.41 -4.93 17.94
N THR A 263 -15.82 -6.12 18.05
CA THR A 263 -15.84 -6.95 19.27
C THR A 263 -14.43 -7.41 19.62
N VAL A 264 -14.06 -7.35 20.90
CA VAL A 264 -12.76 -7.86 21.37
C VAL A 264 -12.90 -9.33 21.75
N GLN A 265 -12.13 -10.19 21.10
CA GLN A 265 -12.09 -11.63 21.35
C GLN A 265 -11.20 -11.97 22.57
N PRO A 266 -11.34 -13.15 23.20
CA PRO A 266 -10.51 -13.58 24.34
C PRO A 266 -9.00 -13.60 24.07
N ASN A 267 -8.58 -13.70 22.81
CA ASN A 267 -7.18 -13.63 22.39
C ASN A 267 -6.65 -12.18 22.28
N GLY A 268 -7.47 -11.18 22.66
CA GLY A 268 -7.14 -9.75 22.62
C GLY A 268 -7.36 -9.09 21.25
N TRP A 269 -7.77 -9.83 20.22
CA TRP A 269 -8.00 -9.26 18.90
C TRP A 269 -9.33 -8.51 18.83
N GLU A 270 -9.29 -7.28 18.35
CA GLU A 270 -10.48 -6.52 17.97
C GLU A 270 -10.94 -6.98 16.58
N MET A 271 -12.06 -7.70 16.54
CA MET A 271 -12.66 -8.23 15.32
C MET A 271 -13.67 -7.25 14.75
N LEU A 272 -13.61 -7.08 13.44
CA LEU A 272 -14.51 -6.21 12.69
C LEU A 272 -15.67 -7.04 12.14
N PRO A 273 -16.91 -6.51 12.12
CA PRO A 273 -18.06 -7.22 11.60
C PRO A 273 -17.91 -7.37 10.08
N LYS A 274 -17.66 -8.61 9.62
CA LYS A 274 -17.71 -8.98 8.21
C LYS A 274 -19.11 -9.50 7.91
N THR A 275 -19.80 -8.88 6.97
CA THR A 275 -21.19 -9.23 6.66
C THR A 275 -21.28 -10.34 5.60
N SER A 276 -20.38 -10.34 4.61
CA SER A 276 -20.32 -11.36 3.53
C SER A 276 -19.07 -11.14 2.65
N GLY A 277 -18.93 -11.88 1.55
CA GLY A 277 -18.02 -11.58 0.45
C GLY A 277 -16.62 -12.19 0.54
N ASP A 278 -16.05 -12.45 -0.64
CA ASP A 278 -14.67 -12.88 -0.85
C ASP A 278 -13.90 -11.83 -1.66
N THR A 279 -12.58 -11.91 -1.63
CA THR A 279 -11.69 -11.01 -2.38
C THR A 279 -10.84 -11.82 -3.36
N ILE A 280 -10.67 -11.29 -4.57
CA ILE A 280 -9.67 -11.82 -5.52
C ILE A 280 -8.23 -11.42 -5.14
N ALA A 281 -8.09 -10.41 -4.28
CA ALA A 281 -6.82 -9.90 -3.78
C ALA A 281 -6.56 -10.41 -2.35
N GLU A 282 -5.49 -11.19 -2.19
CA GLU A 282 -5.08 -11.76 -0.90
C GLU A 282 -4.84 -10.67 0.16
N GLY A 283 -5.37 -10.90 1.35
CA GLY A 283 -5.15 -10.05 2.52
C GLY A 283 -5.98 -8.77 2.56
N ILE A 284 -6.85 -8.50 1.58
CA ILE A 284 -7.83 -7.39 1.58
C ILE A 284 -9.14 -7.83 2.26
N GLY A 285 -9.87 -6.92 2.91
CA GLY A 285 -11.15 -7.24 3.57
C GLY A 285 -10.99 -8.01 4.88
N LEU A 286 -9.87 -7.79 5.57
CA LEU A 286 -9.49 -8.54 6.77
C LEU A 286 -10.39 -8.14 7.96
N PRO A 287 -11.03 -9.10 8.66
CA PRO A 287 -12.00 -8.82 9.72
C PRO A 287 -11.34 -8.52 11.08
N ARG A 288 -10.22 -7.79 11.09
CA ARG A 288 -9.47 -7.46 12.31
C ARG A 288 -8.99 -6.02 12.28
N ALA A 289 -9.22 -5.27 13.36
CA ALA A 289 -8.55 -4.00 13.57
C ALA A 289 -7.09 -4.26 13.96
N THR A 290 -6.17 -3.53 13.34
CA THR A 290 -4.74 -3.61 13.63
C THR A 290 -4.28 -2.28 14.19
N PRO A 291 -3.15 -2.24 14.93
CA PRO A 291 -2.55 -0.98 15.35
C PRO A 291 -2.33 -0.03 14.17
N THR A 292 -1.94 -0.55 13.00
CA THR A 292 -1.73 0.26 11.79
C THR A 292 -3.03 0.83 11.21
N SER A 293 -4.12 0.06 11.17
CA SER A 293 -5.42 0.54 10.66
C SER A 293 -6.11 1.53 11.62
N SER A 294 -5.82 1.44 12.92
CA SER A 294 -6.33 2.38 13.93
C SER A 294 -5.86 3.83 13.71
N LYS A 295 -4.69 4.02 13.06
CA LYS A 295 -4.06 5.33 12.82
C LYS A 295 -4.59 6.07 11.60
N VAL A 296 -5.47 5.44 10.82
CA VAL A 296 -5.98 6.05 9.60
C VAL A 296 -6.91 7.22 9.92
N SER A 297 -6.70 8.34 9.23
CA SER A 297 -7.49 9.57 9.37
C SER A 297 -8.48 9.70 8.22
N TRP A 298 -9.73 9.27 8.46
CA TRP A 298 -10.75 9.07 7.43
C TRP A 298 -11.60 10.30 7.12
N THR A 299 -12.18 10.32 5.92
CA THR A 299 -13.35 11.16 5.60
C THR A 299 -14.58 10.25 5.61
N THR A 300 -15.58 10.55 6.45
CA THR A 300 -16.81 9.75 6.50
C THR A 300 -17.72 10.14 5.34
N VAL A 301 -18.06 9.18 4.48
CA VAL A 301 -19.12 9.38 3.49
C VAL A 301 -20.45 9.19 4.22
N SER A 302 -21.17 10.29 4.48
CA SER A 302 -22.57 10.19 4.92
C SER A 302 -23.39 9.66 3.75
N SER A 303 -24.05 8.52 3.94
CA SER A 303 -25.12 8.03 3.06
C SER A 303 -26.25 9.04 2.96
#